data_AF-A0A662CUY6-F1
#
_entry.id   AF-A0A662CUY6-F1
#
_cell.length_a   1.000
_cell.length_b   1.000
_cell.length_c   1.000
_cell.angle_alpha   90.00
_cell.angle_beta   90.00
_cell.angle_gamma   90.00
#
_symmetry.space_group_name_H-M   'P 1'
#
loop_
_entity.id
_entity.type
_entity.pdbx_description
1 polymer ?
#
loop_
_entity_poly.entity_id
_entity_poly.type
_entity_poly.pdbx_seq_one_letter_code
_entity_poly.pdbx_strand_id
1 'polypeptide(L)'
;MSNNGLAQSIMALIMMVWVTTLALPGQEKEDFGLGVILGEPTGLSCKYWTGRATALAGAVAWSFEKEASFHLHLDYLRHHFRMWPLKQGQLPLYYGIGLRFKSVPHHDRLGVRFPVGLAYFP
;
A
#
# COMPACT_ATOMS: atom_id res chain seq x y z
N MET A 1 7.58 33.93 -15.87
CA MET A 1 8.75 33.18 -15.36
C MET A 1 9.03 33.68 -13.95
N SER A 2 8.60 32.95 -12.94
CA SER A 2 8.85 33.22 -11.52
C SER A 2 9.21 31.88 -10.86
N ASN A 3 10.22 31.90 -10.00
CA ASN A 3 11.07 30.77 -9.62
C ASN A 3 10.35 29.62 -8.88
N ASN A 4 9.99 28.55 -9.58
CA ASN A 4 9.51 27.30 -8.97
C ASN A 4 10.65 26.33 -8.60
N GLY A 5 11.88 26.57 -9.09
CA GLY A 5 13.00 25.64 -8.89
C GLY A 5 13.49 25.55 -7.44
N LEU A 6 13.42 26.66 -6.69
CA LEU A 6 13.89 26.70 -5.30
C LEU A 6 12.89 26.03 -4.34
N ALA A 7 11.59 26.19 -4.59
CA ALA A 7 10.53 25.48 -3.87
C ALA A 7 10.55 23.97 -4.18
N GLN A 8 10.81 23.59 -5.44
CA GLN A 8 10.99 22.20 -5.85
C GLN A 8 12.23 21.56 -5.21
N SER A 9 13.36 22.28 -5.14
CA SER A 9 14.57 21.80 -4.47
C SER A 9 14.41 21.69 -2.95
N ILE A 10 13.65 22.60 -2.31
CA ILE A 10 13.29 22.50 -0.89
C ILE A 10 12.36 21.30 -0.64
N MET A 11 11.39 21.05 -1.51
CA MET A 11 10.52 19.85 -1.45
C MET A 11 11.32 18.56 -1.63
N ALA A 12 12.26 18.52 -2.58
CA ALA A 12 13.12 17.37 -2.81
C ALA A 12 14.04 17.11 -1.60
N LEU A 13 14.55 18.16 -0.96
CA LEU A 13 15.37 18.07 0.25
C LEU A 13 14.55 17.62 1.48
N ILE A 14 13.30 18.05 1.60
CA ILE A 14 12.36 17.61 2.66
C ILE A 14 11.91 16.15 2.45
N MET A 15 11.82 15.68 1.19
CA MET A 15 11.51 14.29 0.85
C MET A 15 12.71 13.34 1.06
N MET A 16 13.93 13.88 1.10
CA MET A 16 15.17 13.11 1.24
C MET A 16 15.61 12.89 2.71
N VAL A 17 14.88 13.46 3.69
CA VAL A 17 15.33 13.49 5.08
C VAL A 17 14.19 12.99 6.01
N TRP A 18 14.48 11.84 6.66
CA TRP A 18 13.69 11.12 7.69
C TRP A 18 12.68 10.07 7.23
N VAL A 19 13.18 8.95 6.71
CA VAL A 19 12.67 7.65 7.16
C VAL A 19 13.70 7.11 8.16
N THR A 20 13.56 7.52 9.43
CA THR A 20 14.12 6.74 10.52
C THR A 20 13.35 5.44 10.56
N THR A 21 14.02 4.36 10.16
CA THR A 21 13.55 3.00 10.37
C THR A 21 13.34 2.82 11.86
N LEU A 22 12.08 2.92 12.33
CA LEU A 22 11.66 2.31 13.57
C LEU A 22 11.72 0.79 13.33
N ALA A 23 12.92 0.24 13.40
CA ALA A 23 13.08 -1.16 13.72
C ALA A 23 12.54 -1.31 15.14
N LEU A 24 11.27 -1.70 15.27
CA LEU A 24 10.75 -2.25 16.50
C LEU A 24 11.29 -3.68 16.58
N PRO A 25 12.26 -4.00 17.45
CA PRO A 25 12.56 -5.38 17.75
C PRO A 25 11.43 -5.88 18.66
N GLY A 26 10.53 -6.72 18.14
CA GLY A 26 9.49 -7.23 19.02
C GLY A 26 8.42 -8.13 18.39
N GLN A 27 8.55 -9.42 18.71
CA GLN A 27 7.47 -10.34 19.10
C GLN A 27 6.80 -11.16 17.98
N GLU A 28 7.32 -12.38 17.85
CA GLU A 28 6.69 -13.65 17.48
C GLU A 28 5.18 -13.64 17.17
N LYS A 29 4.87 -13.12 15.99
CA LYS A 29 3.85 -13.55 15.02
C LYS A 29 3.95 -12.53 13.91
N GLU A 30 4.36 -12.94 12.71
CA GLU A 30 4.45 -12.07 11.52
C GLU A 30 3.05 -11.68 11.02
N ASP A 31 2.21 -11.16 11.92
CA ASP A 31 0.82 -10.84 11.65
C ASP A 31 0.68 -9.44 11.06
N PHE A 32 1.75 -8.64 10.96
CA PHE A 32 1.69 -7.27 10.43
C PHE A 32 2.85 -6.97 9.48
N GLY A 33 2.54 -6.32 8.36
CA GLY A 33 3.48 -5.85 7.35
C GLY A 33 3.22 -4.39 6.98
N LEU A 34 4.29 -3.64 6.75
CA LEU A 34 4.25 -2.28 6.23
C LEU A 34 4.96 -2.24 4.87
N GLY A 35 4.48 -1.37 4.00
CA GLY A 35 5.06 -1.19 2.67
C GLY A 35 4.85 0.22 2.15
N VAL A 36 5.57 0.55 1.10
CA VAL A 36 5.42 1.82 0.37
C VAL A 36 4.87 1.53 -1.02
N ILE A 37 4.03 2.44 -1.52
CA ILE A 37 3.55 2.43 -2.90
C ILE A 37 4.46 3.39 -3.66
N LEU A 38 5.22 2.88 -4.62
CA LEU A 38 6.10 3.68 -5.47
C LEU A 38 5.42 3.93 -6.82
N GLY A 39 5.52 5.16 -7.33
CA GLY A 39 4.94 5.59 -8.60
C GLY A 39 3.92 6.71 -8.44
N GLU A 40 3.01 6.87 -9.39
CA GLU A 40 1.91 7.83 -9.28
C GLU A 40 0.59 7.04 -9.23
N PRO A 41 -0.15 7.03 -8.10
CA PRO A 41 0.10 7.74 -6.82
C PRO A 41 1.17 7.06 -5.94
N THR A 42 1.92 7.86 -5.16
CA THR A 42 2.87 7.38 -4.13
C THR A 42 2.17 7.30 -2.77
N GLY A 43 2.51 6.32 -1.92
CA GLY A 43 1.79 6.14 -0.67
C GLY A 43 2.42 5.18 0.33
N LEU A 44 1.71 4.96 1.43
CA LEU A 44 2.00 3.95 2.44
C LEU A 44 0.92 2.88 2.43
N SER A 45 1.33 1.64 2.65
CA SER A 45 0.45 0.48 2.75
C SER A 45 0.76 -0.30 4.01
N CYS A 46 -0.26 -0.94 4.55
CA CYS A 46 -0.14 -1.87 5.66
C CYS A 46 -0.96 -3.12 5.37
N LYS A 47 -0.53 -4.23 5.94
CA LYS A 47 -1.21 -5.51 5.86
C LYS A 47 -1.21 -6.14 7.24
N TYR A 48 -2.38 -6.55 7.71
CA TYR A 48 -2.57 -7.23 8.97
C TYR A 48 -3.21 -8.59 8.73
N TRP A 49 -2.51 -9.67 9.05
CA TRP A 49 -3.04 -11.02 9.03
C TRP A 49 -3.99 -11.22 10.21
N THR A 50 -5.24 -11.52 9.89
CA THR A 50 -6.28 -11.83 10.88
C THR A 50 -6.37 -13.32 11.18
N GLY A 51 -5.66 -14.14 10.40
CA GLY A 51 -5.57 -15.57 10.57
C GLY A 51 -4.63 -16.19 9.55
N ARG A 52 -4.55 -17.53 9.52
CA ARG A 52 -3.61 -18.28 8.65
C ARG A 52 -3.80 -18.04 7.16
N ALA A 53 -4.99 -17.63 6.75
CA ALA A 53 -5.36 -17.47 5.34
C ALA A 53 -6.09 -16.16 5.06
N THR A 54 -6.20 -15.25 6.02
CA THR A 54 -7.00 -14.03 5.91
C THR A 54 -6.20 -12.83 6.37
N ALA A 55 -6.34 -11.71 5.66
CA ALA A 55 -5.65 -10.47 5.99
C ALA A 55 -6.52 -9.25 5.67
N LEU A 56 -6.31 -8.17 6.40
CA LEU A 56 -6.75 -6.82 6.06
C LEU A 56 -5.57 -6.10 5.41
N ALA A 57 -5.79 -5.44 4.29
CA ALA A 57 -4.80 -4.63 3.61
C ALA A 57 -5.33 -3.22 3.43
N GLY A 58 -4.61 -2.24 3.98
CA GLY A 58 -4.95 -0.82 3.87
C GLY A 58 -3.87 -0.06 3.15
N ALA A 59 -4.23 1.00 2.43
CA ALA A 59 -3.23 1.94 1.96
C ALA A 59 -3.79 3.35 1.83
N VAL A 60 -2.88 4.30 1.99
CA VAL A 60 -3.08 5.72 1.76
C VAL A 60 -2.07 6.17 0.72
N ALA A 61 -2.52 6.79 -0.37
CA ALA A 61 -1.65 7.27 -1.42
C ALA A 61 -2.10 8.64 -1.94
N TRP A 62 -1.16 9.42 -2.43
CA TRP A 62 -1.35 10.77 -2.94
C TRP A 62 -0.78 10.84 -4.35
N SER A 63 -1.48 11.58 -5.20
CA SER A 63 -1.06 11.90 -6.56
C SER A 63 -0.93 13.42 -6.64
N PHE A 64 0.20 13.88 -7.18
CA PHE A 64 0.55 15.30 -7.29
C PHE A 64 0.46 15.82 -8.74
N GLU A 65 0.16 14.95 -9.72
CA GLU A 65 -0.04 15.38 -11.10
C GLU A 65 -1.41 15.99 -11.38
N LYS A 66 -1.43 17.14 -12.09
CA LYS A 66 -2.56 17.90 -12.69
C LYS A 66 -3.80 18.17 -11.82
N GLU A 67 -4.33 17.16 -11.14
CA GLU A 67 -5.38 17.22 -10.13
C GLU A 67 -4.92 16.40 -8.91
N ALA A 68 -4.47 17.10 -7.86
CA ALA A 68 -4.01 16.46 -6.64
C ALA A 68 -5.08 15.53 -6.10
N SER A 69 -4.80 14.21 -6.04
CA SER A 69 -5.80 13.23 -5.63
C SER A 69 -5.33 12.38 -4.46
N PHE A 70 -6.23 12.23 -3.48
CA PHE A 70 -6.02 11.39 -2.31
C PHE A 70 -6.70 10.05 -2.53
N HIS A 71 -6.02 8.96 -2.22
CA HIS A 71 -6.51 7.60 -2.36
C HIS A 71 -6.41 6.90 -1.01
N LEU A 72 -7.51 6.36 -0.54
CA LEU A 72 -7.58 5.48 0.62
C LEU A 72 -8.24 4.19 0.17
N HIS A 73 -7.71 3.06 0.59
CA HIS A 73 -8.41 1.79 0.43
C HIS A 73 -8.23 0.89 1.64
N LEU A 74 -9.21 0.02 1.83
CA LEU A 74 -9.20 -1.05 2.81
C LEU A 74 -9.81 -2.30 2.18
N ASP A 75 -9.02 -3.34 2.08
CA ASP A 75 -9.32 -4.59 1.40
C ASP A 75 -9.25 -5.76 2.39
N TYR A 76 -10.27 -6.63 2.41
CA TYR A 76 -10.24 -7.92 3.11
C TYR A 76 -9.82 -9.00 2.12
N LEU A 77 -8.68 -9.63 2.37
CA LEU A 77 -8.00 -10.58 1.49
C LEU A 77 -8.05 -11.99 2.06
N ARG A 78 -8.27 -12.97 1.19
CA ARG A 78 -8.14 -14.40 1.49
C ARG A 78 -7.06 -15.02 0.61
N HIS A 79 -6.16 -15.78 1.21
CA HIS A 79 -5.00 -16.40 0.58
C HIS A 79 -5.20 -17.91 0.48
N HIS A 80 -4.89 -18.48 -0.68
CA HIS A 80 -5.01 -19.90 -0.96
C HIS A 80 -3.63 -20.53 -1.16
N PHE A 81 -3.03 -20.99 -0.08
CA PHE A 81 -1.67 -21.54 -0.04
C PHE A 81 -1.50 -22.91 -0.71
N ARG A 82 -2.61 -23.58 -1.08
CA ARG A 82 -2.59 -24.98 -1.55
C ARG A 82 -2.44 -25.14 -3.07
N MET A 83 -2.35 -24.06 -3.85
CA MET A 83 -2.36 -24.17 -5.33
C MET A 83 -1.00 -24.57 -5.92
N TRP A 84 0.11 -23.98 -5.46
CA TRP A 84 1.44 -24.20 -6.05
C TRP A 84 2.54 -24.33 -4.99
N PRO A 85 2.88 -25.55 -4.55
CA PRO A 85 4.09 -25.77 -3.78
C PRO A 85 5.31 -25.58 -4.70
N LEU A 86 6.11 -24.54 -4.46
CA LEU A 86 7.39 -24.35 -5.12
C LEU A 86 8.49 -25.06 -4.31
N LYS A 87 9.60 -25.41 -4.98
CA LYS A 87 10.76 -26.05 -4.30
C LYS A 87 11.42 -25.14 -3.25
N GLN A 88 11.22 -23.83 -3.34
CA GLN A 88 11.79 -22.80 -2.46
C GLN A 88 10.73 -21.71 -2.21
N GLY A 89 9.68 -22.03 -1.46
CA GLY A 89 8.65 -21.06 -1.05
C GLY A 89 7.23 -21.42 -1.46
N GLN A 90 6.29 -20.53 -1.15
CA GLN A 90 4.86 -20.66 -1.48
C GLN A 90 4.40 -19.46 -2.29
N LEU A 91 3.60 -19.71 -3.33
CA LEU A 91 2.98 -18.68 -4.16
C LEU A 91 1.44 -18.74 -4.04
N PRO A 92 0.86 -18.41 -2.88
CA PRO A 92 -0.58 -18.33 -2.74
C PRO A 92 -1.18 -17.30 -3.69
N LEU A 93 -2.25 -17.73 -4.35
CA LEU A 93 -3.20 -16.82 -4.97
C LEU A 93 -4.09 -16.21 -3.89
N TYR A 94 -4.30 -14.91 -3.96
CA TYR A 94 -5.22 -14.20 -3.09
C TYR A 94 -6.32 -13.51 -3.89
N TYR A 95 -7.46 -13.40 -3.26
CA TYR A 95 -8.59 -12.61 -3.74
C TYR A 95 -9.26 -11.93 -2.55
N GLY A 96 -10.02 -10.87 -2.81
CA GLY A 96 -10.66 -10.13 -1.74
C GLY A 96 -11.77 -9.21 -2.19
N ILE A 97 -12.30 -8.51 -1.21
CA ILE A 97 -13.28 -7.44 -1.39
C ILE A 97 -12.88 -6.27 -0.49
N GLY A 98 -13.06 -5.06 -0.99
CA GLY A 98 -12.69 -3.87 -0.23
C GLY A 98 -13.42 -2.64 -0.68
N LEU A 99 -13.09 -1.55 -0.01
CA LEU A 99 -13.61 -0.22 -0.31
C LEU A 99 -12.45 0.68 -0.73
N ARG A 100 -12.76 1.57 -1.68
CA ARG A 100 -11.89 2.65 -2.12
C ARG A 100 -12.58 3.96 -1.84
N PHE A 101 -11.83 4.90 -1.29
CA PHE A 101 -12.15 6.30 -1.33
C PHE A 101 -11.09 7.03 -2.16
N LYS A 102 -11.53 7.82 -3.13
CA LYS A 102 -10.66 8.71 -3.90
C LYS A 102 -11.23 10.12 -3.81
N SER A 103 -10.47 11.05 -3.24
CA SER A 103 -10.81 12.48 -3.26
C SER A 103 -10.03 13.15 -4.39
N VAL A 104 -10.74 13.88 -5.23
CA VAL A 104 -10.23 14.67 -6.36
C VAL A 104 -10.82 16.07 -6.22
N PRO A 105 -10.17 17.15 -6.67
CA PRO A 105 -10.73 18.49 -6.57
C PRO A 105 -12.16 18.52 -7.14
N HIS A 106 -13.10 18.97 -6.32
CA HIS A 106 -14.55 19.06 -6.61
C HIS A 106 -15.33 17.75 -6.69
N HIS A 107 -14.70 16.57 -6.58
CA HIS A 107 -15.39 15.27 -6.72
C HIS A 107 -14.78 14.19 -5.82
N ASP A 108 -15.56 13.74 -4.84
CA ASP A 108 -15.25 12.55 -4.06
C ASP A 108 -15.87 11.30 -4.71
N ARG A 109 -15.10 10.21 -4.72
CA ARG A 109 -15.53 8.93 -5.28
C ARG A 109 -15.35 7.83 -4.24
N LEU A 110 -16.47 7.25 -3.85
CA LEU A 110 -16.51 5.98 -3.12
C LEU A 110 -16.73 4.84 -4.10
N GLY A 111 -16.04 3.73 -3.88
CA GLY A 111 -16.14 2.56 -4.75
C GLY A 111 -15.84 1.27 -4.02
N VAL A 112 -16.24 0.17 -4.64
CA VAL A 112 -15.93 -1.19 -4.19
C VAL A 112 -14.75 -1.72 -5.01
N ARG A 113 -13.90 -2.53 -4.38
CA ARG A 113 -12.73 -3.17 -4.99
C ARG A 113 -12.83 -4.68 -4.88
N PHE A 114 -12.34 -5.38 -5.90
CA PHE A 114 -12.20 -6.83 -5.92
C PHE A 114 -10.74 -7.19 -6.26
N PRO A 115 -9.81 -7.04 -5.31
CA PRO A 115 -8.40 -7.34 -5.57
C PRO A 115 -8.19 -8.84 -5.81
N VAL A 116 -7.38 -9.17 -6.81
CA VAL A 116 -6.90 -10.52 -7.11
C VAL A 116 -5.41 -10.44 -7.43
N GLY A 117 -4.62 -11.35 -6.88
CA GLY A 117 -3.19 -11.36 -7.14
C GLY A 117 -2.47 -12.59 -6.59
N LEU A 118 -1.15 -12.57 -6.70
CA LEU A 118 -0.25 -13.58 -6.17
C LEU A 118 0.62 -12.95 -5.09
N ALA A 119 0.88 -13.69 -4.02
CA ALA A 119 1.84 -13.29 -3.00
C ALA A 119 2.94 -14.36 -2.93
N TYR A 120 4.18 -13.94 -2.74
CA TYR A 120 5.32 -14.84 -2.60
C TYR A 120 5.77 -14.86 -1.14
N PHE A 121 5.85 -16.07 -0.58
CA PHE A 121 6.39 -16.32 0.75
C PHE A 121 7.62 -17.20 0.59
N PRO A 122 8.80 -16.76 1.06
CA PRO A 122 10.02 -17.57 0.99
C PRO A 122 9.92 -18.84 1.87
#